data_AF-A0A433F4F6-F1
#
_entry.id   AF-A0A433F4F6-F1
#
_cell.length_a   1.000
_cell.length_b   1.000
_cell.length_c   1.000
_cell.angle_alpha   90.00
_cell.angle_beta   90.00
_cell.angle_gamma   90.00
#
_symmetry.space_group_name_H-M   'P 1'
#
loop_
_entity.id
_entity.type
_entity.pdbx_description
1 polymer ?
#
loop_
_entity_poly.entity_id
_entity_poly.type
_entity_poly.pdbx_seq_one_letter_code
_entity_poly.pdbx_strand_id
1 'polypeptide(L)'
;MKIAPPTNKPQQFIGLFPLLILLAIPLLNMYSGAFYWPNSGDISAQRSFNSAVSISLFIGYFWFGFRYIHQNVASSLISLLVKKNQLGQFSVHRQRLTKVFHHQVVNSVIISCMSMVVLAFLGDISDEGYNIKSISYIASFVTFSLLTSLFLFQVRSNVTYLLKEVLPGTNKPSDYWASFSVITKLSLTNATIALGLLTVLPIFWFNVVVSSLEVVAVVSLSLLIVAYTFTPLLKFKAILKQQKTRALNEGHSEQSNHIDKNRPSRMARAPSEAFKNSDKLKTIVAVVLIPVSWGLVSMVETLI
;
A
#
# COMPACT_ATOMS: atom_id res chain seq x y z
N MET A 1 1.35 35.02 -20.99
CA MET A 1 0.17 34.67 -20.16
C MET A 1 0.63 34.29 -18.77
N LYS A 2 0.25 35.07 -17.75
CA LYS A 2 0.57 34.82 -16.35
C LYS A 2 -0.42 33.76 -15.84
N ILE A 3 0.04 32.53 -15.65
CA ILE A 3 -0.79 31.44 -15.15
C ILE A 3 -1.13 31.76 -13.69
N ALA A 4 -2.40 32.02 -13.40
CA ALA A 4 -2.87 32.22 -12.04
C ALA A 4 -2.58 30.95 -11.21
N PRO A 5 -2.14 31.08 -9.95
CA PRO A 5 -1.91 29.94 -9.08
C PRO A 5 -3.23 29.18 -8.88
N PRO A 6 -3.20 27.85 -8.75
CA PRO A 6 -4.41 27.08 -8.49
C PRO A 6 -5.05 27.61 -7.20
N THR A 7 -6.29 28.06 -7.31
CA THR A 7 -7.12 28.49 -6.19
C THR A 7 -7.07 27.43 -5.10
N ASN A 8 -6.53 27.79 -3.93
CA ASN A 8 -6.54 26.98 -2.73
C ASN A 8 -7.99 26.68 -2.35
N LYS A 9 -8.55 25.57 -2.86
CA LYS A 9 -9.65 24.92 -2.16
C LYS A 9 -9.12 24.65 -0.75
N PRO A 10 -9.88 24.98 0.32
CA PRO A 10 -9.45 24.64 1.67
C PRO A 10 -9.05 23.17 1.65
N GLN A 11 -7.86 22.87 2.15
CA GLN A 11 -7.40 21.50 2.36
C GLN A 11 -8.42 20.84 3.28
N GLN A 12 -9.48 20.26 2.69
CA GLN A 12 -10.41 19.43 3.42
C GLN A 12 -9.54 18.36 4.07
N PHE A 13 -9.57 18.35 5.40
CA PHE A 13 -8.72 17.50 6.22
C PHE A 13 -8.84 16.07 5.67
N ILE A 14 -7.77 15.57 5.04
CA ILE A 14 -7.78 14.32 4.27
C ILE A 14 -8.30 13.15 5.11
N GLY A 15 -8.07 13.24 6.43
CA GLY A 15 -8.49 12.28 7.43
C GLY A 15 -9.89 12.49 8.04
N LEU A 16 -10.60 13.60 7.81
CA LEU A 16 -11.89 13.85 8.50
C LEU A 16 -12.93 12.79 8.16
N PHE A 17 -13.10 12.50 6.87
CA PHE A 17 -14.06 11.49 6.43
C PHE A 17 -13.68 10.06 6.88
N PRO A 18 -12.41 9.61 6.71
CA PRO A 18 -11.94 8.37 7.32
C PRO A 18 -12.16 8.30 8.85
N LEU A 19 -11.94 9.39 9.57
CA LEU A 19 -12.14 9.50 11.02
C LEU A 19 -13.62 9.36 11.38
N LEU A 20 -14.51 10.01 10.64
CA LEU A 20 -15.96 9.90 10.85
C LEU A 20 -16.43 8.46 10.63
N ILE A 21 -15.94 7.78 9.59
CA ILE A 21 -16.24 6.36 9.35
C ILE A 21 -15.71 5.49 10.50
N LEU A 22 -14.47 5.74 10.93
CA LEU A 22 -13.84 5.02 12.02
C LEU A 22 -14.66 5.09 13.31
N LEU A 23 -15.27 6.25 13.60
CA LEU A 23 -16.10 6.45 14.79
C LEU A 23 -17.52 5.92 14.59
N ALA A 24 -18.11 6.11 13.41
CA ALA A 24 -19.50 5.76 13.16
C ALA A 24 -19.74 4.24 13.09
N ILE A 25 -18.84 3.46 12.50
CA ILE A 25 -19.05 2.00 12.34
C ILE A 25 -19.11 1.27 13.70
N PRO A 26 -18.18 1.47 14.65
CA PRO A 26 -18.29 0.85 15.97
C PRO A 26 -19.55 1.28 16.71
N LEU A 27 -19.91 2.57 16.64
CA LEU A 27 -21.11 3.10 17.31
C LEU A 27 -22.40 2.48 16.75
N LEU A 28 -22.51 2.38 15.43
CA LEU A 28 -23.67 1.75 14.78
C LEU A 28 -23.79 0.27 15.14
N ASN A 29 -22.68 -0.44 15.17
CA ASN A 29 -22.65 -1.86 15.52
C ASN A 29 -22.90 -2.11 17.02
N MET A 30 -22.50 -1.18 17.89
CA MET A 30 -22.83 -1.24 19.31
C MET A 30 -24.33 -0.93 19.53
N TYR A 31 -24.88 0.06 18.82
CA TYR A 31 -26.30 0.39 18.87
C TYR A 31 -27.19 -0.74 18.31
N SER A 32 -26.76 -1.46 17.28
CA SER A 32 -27.50 -2.59 16.71
C SER A 32 -27.45 -3.85 17.57
N GLY A 33 -26.67 -3.86 18.66
CA GLY A 33 -26.46 -5.04 19.50
C GLY A 33 -25.60 -6.12 18.82
N ALA A 34 -24.91 -5.80 17.71
CA ALA A 34 -24.02 -6.74 17.02
C ALA A 34 -22.84 -7.15 17.92
N PHE A 35 -22.36 -6.23 18.77
CA PHE A 35 -21.44 -6.53 19.86
C PHE A 35 -21.71 -5.61 21.06
N TYR A 36 -21.23 -6.02 22.24
CA TYR A 36 -21.33 -5.28 23.49
C TYR A 36 -19.96 -5.18 24.15
N TRP A 37 -19.85 -4.32 25.17
CA TRP A 37 -18.63 -4.22 25.97
C TRP A 37 -18.39 -5.53 26.73
N PRO A 38 -17.22 -6.17 26.59
CA PRO A 38 -16.99 -7.48 27.17
C PRO A 38 -16.93 -7.41 28.70
N ASN A 39 -17.65 -8.31 29.36
CA ASN A 39 -17.47 -8.56 30.78
C ASN A 39 -16.18 -9.36 31.00
N SER A 40 -15.55 -9.21 32.17
CA SER A 40 -14.32 -9.95 32.51
C SER A 40 -14.55 -11.46 32.41
N GLY A 41 -13.75 -12.13 31.57
CA GLY A 41 -13.81 -13.58 31.34
C GLY A 41 -14.68 -14.04 30.16
N ASP A 42 -15.46 -13.16 29.51
CA ASP A 42 -16.24 -13.50 28.32
C ASP A 42 -15.38 -13.39 27.04
N ILE A 43 -14.70 -14.49 26.71
CA ILE A 43 -13.79 -14.59 25.56
C ILE A 43 -14.54 -14.37 24.23
N SER A 44 -15.81 -14.80 24.13
CA SER A 44 -16.61 -14.67 22.90
C SER A 44 -17.01 -13.22 22.64
N ALA A 45 -17.45 -12.51 23.69
CA ALA A 45 -17.72 -11.07 23.60
C ALA A 45 -16.45 -10.26 23.32
N GLN A 46 -15.32 -10.61 23.94
CA GLN A 46 -14.03 -9.96 23.71
C GLN A 46 -13.61 -10.09 22.23
N ARG A 47 -13.71 -11.29 21.66
CA ARG A 47 -13.39 -11.53 20.25
C ARG A 47 -14.29 -10.75 19.29
N SER A 48 -15.58 -10.69 19.60
CA SER A 48 -16.57 -9.93 18.81
C SER A 48 -16.27 -8.43 18.85
N PHE A 49 -15.97 -7.89 20.04
CA PHE A 49 -15.58 -6.50 20.24
C PHE A 49 -14.28 -6.15 19.49
N ASN A 50 -13.23 -6.94 19.70
CA ASN A 50 -11.94 -6.79 19.03
C ASN A 50 -12.10 -6.78 17.50
N SER A 51 -12.90 -7.69 16.96
CA SER A 51 -13.15 -7.79 15.53
C SER A 51 -13.83 -6.54 14.98
N ALA A 52 -14.84 -6.03 15.68
CA ALA A 52 -15.56 -4.85 15.24
C ALA A 52 -14.70 -3.58 15.27
N VAL A 53 -13.93 -3.39 16.34
CA VAL A 53 -12.97 -2.28 16.44
C VAL A 53 -11.91 -2.38 15.35
N SER A 54 -11.32 -3.57 15.16
CA SER A 54 -10.29 -3.82 14.16
C SER A 54 -10.80 -3.56 12.75
N ILE A 55 -11.95 -4.12 12.37
CA ILE A 55 -12.55 -3.92 11.04
C ILE A 55 -12.85 -2.44 10.79
N SER A 56 -13.36 -1.72 11.78
CA SER A 56 -13.62 -0.29 11.65
C SER A 56 -12.33 0.51 11.43
N LEU A 57 -11.26 0.15 12.17
CA LEU A 57 -9.90 0.67 11.96
C LEU A 57 -9.39 0.37 10.56
N PHE A 58 -9.57 -0.85 10.06
CA PHE A 58 -9.19 -1.23 8.70
C PHE A 58 -9.92 -0.41 7.64
N ILE A 59 -11.24 -0.29 7.74
CA ILE A 59 -12.04 0.46 6.77
C ILE A 59 -11.61 1.94 6.76
N GLY A 60 -11.46 2.56 7.93
CA GLY A 60 -10.96 3.92 8.05
C GLY A 60 -9.55 4.08 7.48
N TYR A 61 -8.66 3.14 7.78
CA TYR A 61 -7.28 3.12 7.28
C TYR A 61 -7.23 3.01 5.76
N PHE A 62 -8.00 2.11 5.15
CA PHE A 62 -8.08 1.98 3.70
C PHE A 62 -8.58 3.26 3.05
N TRP A 63 -9.64 3.87 3.58
CA TRP A 63 -10.17 5.13 3.06
C TRP A 63 -9.15 6.26 3.10
N PHE A 64 -8.43 6.38 4.21
CA PHE A 64 -7.32 7.32 4.34
C PHE A 64 -6.21 7.01 3.33
N GLY A 65 -5.81 5.74 3.25
CA GLY A 65 -4.79 5.25 2.34
C GLY A 65 -5.11 5.52 0.86
N PHE A 66 -6.35 5.29 0.42
CA PHE A 66 -6.79 5.60 -0.95
C PHE A 66 -6.67 7.10 -1.27
N ARG A 67 -7.18 7.96 -0.37
CA ARG A 67 -7.11 9.42 -0.57
C ARG A 67 -5.65 9.87 -0.66
N TYR A 68 -4.82 9.36 0.25
CA TYR A 68 -3.42 9.71 0.30
C TYR A 68 -2.66 9.21 -0.96
N ILE A 69 -2.85 7.96 -1.38
CA ILE A 69 -2.25 7.41 -2.60
C ILE A 69 -2.69 8.23 -3.82
N HIS A 70 -3.97 8.53 -3.98
CA HIS A 70 -4.47 9.31 -5.12
C HIS A 70 -3.87 10.71 -5.15
N GLN A 71 -3.75 11.38 -4.00
CA GLN A 71 -3.11 12.69 -3.91
C GLN A 71 -1.62 12.62 -4.22
N ASN A 72 -0.92 11.62 -3.72
CA ASN A 72 0.49 11.41 -4.01
C ASN A 72 0.74 11.10 -5.49
N VAL A 73 -0.07 10.26 -6.11
CA VAL A 73 0.00 9.95 -7.54
C VAL A 73 -0.26 11.21 -8.37
N ALA A 74 -1.25 12.02 -8.00
CA ALA A 74 -1.53 13.28 -8.68
C ALA A 74 -0.35 14.27 -8.56
N SER A 75 0.21 14.42 -7.35
CA SER A 75 1.38 15.27 -7.09
C SER A 75 2.61 14.81 -7.87
N SER A 76 2.90 13.50 -7.87
CA SER A 76 3.97 12.90 -8.67
C SER A 76 3.74 13.11 -10.17
N LEU A 77 2.51 12.92 -10.67
CA LEU A 77 2.17 13.12 -12.07
C LEU A 77 2.36 14.58 -12.50
N ILE A 78 1.93 15.54 -11.68
CA ILE A 78 2.16 16.97 -11.93
C ILE A 78 3.67 17.25 -11.99
N SER A 79 4.43 16.77 -11.01
CA SER A 79 5.90 16.96 -10.97
C SER A 79 6.58 16.38 -12.22
N LEU A 80 6.15 15.21 -12.69
CA LEU A 80 6.67 14.57 -13.90
C LEU A 80 6.31 15.34 -15.17
N LEU A 81 5.05 15.80 -15.29
CA LEU A 81 4.58 16.52 -16.47
C LEU A 81 5.15 17.94 -16.58
N VAL A 82 5.37 18.63 -15.46
CA VAL A 82 6.05 19.93 -15.43
C VAL A 82 7.48 19.79 -15.95
N LYS A 83 8.23 18.77 -15.51
CA LYS A 83 9.60 18.52 -15.98
C LYS A 83 9.68 18.22 -17.48
N LYS A 84 8.59 17.71 -18.06
CA LYS A 84 8.48 17.40 -19.48
C LYS A 84 7.86 18.51 -20.33
N ASN A 85 7.43 19.62 -19.71
CA ASN A 85 6.65 20.65 -20.37
C ASN A 85 5.34 20.12 -21.02
N GLN A 86 4.74 19.07 -20.43
CA GLN A 86 3.53 18.38 -20.93
C GLN A 86 2.36 18.50 -19.95
N LEU A 87 2.31 19.54 -19.12
CA LEU A 87 1.27 19.71 -18.10
C LEU A 87 -0.16 19.68 -18.67
N GLY A 88 -0.35 20.11 -19.92
CA GLY A 88 -1.65 20.01 -20.62
C GLY A 88 -2.21 18.59 -20.73
N GLN A 89 -1.37 17.55 -20.64
CA GLN A 89 -1.78 16.15 -20.71
C GLN A 89 -2.24 15.57 -19.36
N PHE A 90 -2.21 16.36 -18.27
CA PHE A 90 -2.59 15.89 -16.94
C PHE A 90 -4.00 15.28 -16.89
N SER A 91 -4.97 15.93 -17.55
CA SER A 91 -6.36 15.45 -17.59
C SER A 91 -6.46 14.07 -18.25
N VAL A 92 -5.73 13.85 -19.34
CA VAL A 92 -5.72 12.58 -20.10
C VAL A 92 -5.16 11.45 -19.24
N HIS A 93 -4.02 11.67 -18.59
CA HIS A 93 -3.42 10.68 -17.68
C HIS A 93 -4.33 10.37 -16.49
N ARG A 94 -5.00 11.39 -15.93
CA ARG A 94 -5.95 11.21 -14.82
C ARG A 94 -7.18 10.39 -15.24
N GLN A 95 -7.73 10.63 -16.43
CA GLN A 95 -8.83 9.84 -16.97
C GLN A 95 -8.43 8.38 -17.19
N ARG A 96 -7.23 8.13 -17.72
CA ARG A 96 -6.72 6.76 -17.92
C ARG A 96 -6.53 6.03 -16.59
N LEU A 97 -5.97 6.70 -15.58
CA LEU A 97 -5.85 6.16 -14.22
C LEU A 97 -7.23 5.85 -13.60
N THR A 98 -8.22 6.71 -13.83
CA THR A 98 -9.60 6.51 -13.34
C THR A 98 -10.25 5.29 -13.99
N LYS A 99 -10.08 5.09 -15.30
CA LYS A 99 -10.58 3.91 -16.01
C LYS A 99 -9.95 2.62 -15.46
N VAL A 100 -8.65 2.64 -15.17
CA VAL A 100 -7.94 1.53 -14.54
C VAL A 100 -8.46 1.28 -13.11
N PHE A 101 -8.71 2.32 -12.33
CA PHE A 101 -9.32 2.22 -10.99
C PHE A 101 -10.68 1.51 -11.04
N HIS A 102 -11.57 1.91 -11.96
CA HIS A 102 -12.89 1.25 -12.09
C HIS A 102 -12.78 -0.25 -12.39
N HIS A 103 -11.86 -0.64 -13.29
CA HIS A 103 -11.65 -2.06 -13.58
C HIS A 103 -11.11 -2.82 -12.36
N GLN A 104 -10.26 -2.19 -11.55
CA GLN A 104 -9.76 -2.78 -10.31
C GLN A 104 -10.84 -2.93 -9.24
N VAL A 105 -11.77 -1.97 -9.13
CA VAL A 105 -12.93 -2.10 -8.24
C VAL A 105 -13.73 -3.35 -8.58
N VAL A 106 -14.01 -3.59 -9.88
CA VAL A 106 -14.71 -4.80 -10.33
C VAL A 106 -13.93 -6.07 -9.95
N ASN A 107 -12.62 -6.09 -10.23
CA ASN A 107 -11.79 -7.25 -9.88
C ASN A 107 -11.73 -7.50 -8.36
N SER A 108 -11.71 -6.45 -7.56
CA SER A 108 -11.75 -6.53 -6.10
C SER A 108 -13.08 -7.05 -5.56
N VAL A 109 -14.20 -6.67 -6.18
CA VAL A 109 -15.52 -7.25 -5.86
C VAL A 109 -15.51 -8.75 -6.14
N ILE A 110 -15.00 -9.18 -7.29
CA ILE A 110 -14.91 -10.61 -7.64
C ILE A 110 -14.07 -11.38 -6.62
N ILE A 111 -12.89 -10.87 -6.26
CA ILE A 111 -12.02 -11.48 -5.23
C ILE A 111 -12.76 -11.58 -3.91
N SER A 112 -13.47 -10.52 -3.52
CA SER A 112 -14.23 -10.51 -2.28
C SER A 112 -15.35 -11.55 -2.26
N CYS A 113 -16.08 -11.73 -3.37
CA CYS A 113 -17.08 -12.78 -3.49
C CYS A 113 -16.44 -14.18 -3.39
N MET A 114 -15.27 -14.38 -4.02
CA MET A 114 -14.54 -15.65 -3.90
C MET A 114 -14.04 -15.90 -2.47
N SER A 115 -13.58 -14.87 -1.76
CA SER A 115 -13.20 -14.99 -0.33
C SER A 115 -14.40 -15.39 0.53
N MET A 116 -15.61 -14.90 0.23
CA MET A 116 -16.83 -15.30 0.93
C MET A 116 -17.15 -16.78 0.70
N VAL A 117 -17.03 -17.27 -0.53
CA VAL A 117 -17.24 -18.69 -0.86
C VAL A 117 -16.25 -19.56 -0.08
N VAL A 118 -14.97 -19.18 -0.05
CA VAL A 118 -13.94 -19.87 0.73
C VAL A 118 -14.27 -19.86 2.22
N LEU A 119 -14.70 -18.72 2.78
CA LEU A 119 -15.13 -18.63 4.19
C LEU A 119 -16.32 -19.56 4.48
N ALA A 120 -17.28 -19.68 3.57
CA ALA A 120 -18.43 -20.58 3.71
C ALA A 120 -18.04 -22.06 3.65
N PHE A 121 -16.97 -22.41 2.94
CA PHE A 121 -16.43 -23.78 2.92
C PHE A 121 -15.56 -24.12 4.13
N LEU A 122 -14.83 -23.13 4.66
CA LEU A 122 -13.93 -23.30 5.83
C LEU A 122 -14.65 -23.14 7.16
N GLY A 123 -15.80 -22.47 7.17
CA GLY A 123 -16.52 -22.06 8.37
C GLY A 123 -17.89 -22.72 8.50
N ASP A 124 -18.24 -22.97 9.74
CA ASP A 124 -19.49 -23.52 10.29
C ASP A 124 -20.70 -22.57 10.11
N ILE A 125 -20.72 -21.75 9.04
CA ILE A 125 -21.78 -20.75 8.76
C ILE A 125 -23.15 -21.44 8.55
N SER A 126 -23.15 -22.76 8.30
CA SER A 126 -24.35 -23.57 8.17
C SER A 126 -25.03 -23.91 9.49
N ASP A 127 -24.32 -23.92 10.63
CA ASP A 127 -24.86 -24.43 11.91
C ASP A 127 -25.41 -23.32 12.84
N GLU A 128 -24.91 -22.09 12.73
CA GLU A 128 -25.50 -20.93 13.40
C GLU A 128 -26.52 -20.25 12.49
N GLY A 129 -27.82 -20.47 12.73
CA GLY A 129 -28.91 -19.84 11.99
C GLY A 129 -28.71 -18.33 11.78
N TYR A 130 -29.24 -17.80 10.67
CA TYR A 130 -29.07 -16.41 10.21
C TYR A 130 -29.45 -15.35 11.26
N ASN A 131 -28.54 -15.07 12.17
CA ASN A 131 -28.63 -14.01 13.17
C ASN A 131 -27.95 -12.75 12.64
N ILE A 132 -28.40 -11.58 13.11
CA ILE A 132 -27.86 -10.25 12.76
C ILE A 132 -26.33 -10.20 12.95
N LYS A 133 -25.82 -10.89 13.98
CA LYS A 133 -24.38 -11.02 14.26
C LYS A 133 -23.60 -11.68 13.12
N SER A 134 -24.11 -12.82 12.61
CA SER A 134 -23.47 -13.57 11.52
C SER A 134 -23.47 -12.76 10.22
N ILE A 135 -24.59 -12.09 9.91
CA ILE A 135 -24.70 -11.19 8.73
C ILE A 135 -23.71 -10.03 8.84
N SER A 136 -23.59 -9.40 10.01
CA SER A 136 -22.65 -8.30 10.25
C SER A 136 -21.19 -8.74 10.10
N TYR A 137 -20.85 -9.94 10.57
CA TYR A 137 -19.51 -10.51 10.43
C TYR A 137 -19.16 -10.78 8.97
N ILE A 138 -20.06 -11.42 8.21
CA ILE A 138 -19.89 -11.69 6.78
C ILE A 138 -19.71 -10.38 6.00
N ALA A 139 -20.59 -9.39 6.22
CA ALA A 139 -20.51 -8.10 5.55
C ALA A 139 -19.18 -7.37 5.82
N SER A 140 -18.71 -7.47 7.07
CA SER A 140 -17.43 -6.90 7.50
C SER A 140 -16.24 -7.58 6.82
N PHE A 141 -16.22 -8.91 6.77
CA PHE A 141 -15.18 -9.69 6.12
C PHE A 141 -15.11 -9.45 4.61
N VAL A 142 -16.27 -9.41 3.93
CA VAL A 142 -16.38 -9.07 2.50
C VAL A 142 -15.84 -7.67 2.26
N THR A 143 -16.28 -6.69 3.06
CA THR A 143 -15.78 -5.31 2.94
C THR A 143 -14.26 -5.23 3.12
N PHE A 144 -13.72 -5.96 4.10
CA PHE A 144 -12.28 -6.04 4.31
C PHE A 144 -11.52 -6.65 3.11
N SER A 145 -12.00 -7.76 2.55
CA SER A 145 -11.37 -8.41 1.39
C SER A 145 -11.39 -7.52 0.15
N LEU A 146 -12.53 -6.87 -0.10
CA LEU A 146 -12.69 -5.91 -1.19
C LEU A 146 -11.69 -4.75 -1.06
N LEU A 147 -11.65 -4.09 0.10
CA LEU A 147 -10.78 -2.92 0.31
C LEU A 147 -9.30 -3.30 0.26
N THR A 148 -8.93 -4.45 0.84
CA THR A 148 -7.55 -4.95 0.83
C THR A 148 -7.06 -5.21 -0.59
N SER A 149 -7.82 -5.98 -1.37
CA SER A 149 -7.45 -6.28 -2.76
C SER A 149 -7.36 -5.02 -3.61
N LEU A 150 -8.31 -4.09 -3.45
CA LEU A 150 -8.33 -2.83 -4.19
C LEU A 150 -7.13 -1.96 -3.84
N PHE A 151 -6.78 -1.89 -2.56
CA PHE A 151 -5.64 -1.14 -2.07
C PHE A 151 -4.33 -1.65 -2.67
N LEU A 152 -4.13 -2.97 -2.70
CA LEU A 152 -2.94 -3.58 -3.29
C LEU A 152 -2.85 -3.36 -4.80
N PHE A 153 -3.97 -3.41 -5.52
CA PHE A 153 -4.01 -3.06 -6.93
C PHE A 153 -3.64 -1.59 -7.17
N GLN A 154 -4.12 -0.68 -6.33
CA GLN A 154 -3.80 0.75 -6.43
C GLN A 154 -2.31 1.04 -6.16
N VAL A 155 -1.73 0.44 -5.12
CA VAL A 155 -0.30 0.59 -4.80
C VAL A 155 0.57 0.18 -5.99
N ARG A 156 0.27 -0.96 -6.61
CA ARG A 156 1.07 -1.51 -7.71
C ARG A 156 0.83 -0.83 -9.06
N SER A 157 -0.43 -0.64 -9.43
CA SER A 157 -0.81 -0.21 -10.77
C SER A 157 -0.42 1.24 -11.04
N ASN A 158 -0.61 2.14 -10.08
CA ASN A 158 -0.26 3.54 -10.21
C ASN A 158 1.25 3.73 -10.44
N VAL A 159 2.07 3.02 -9.67
CA VAL A 159 3.52 3.05 -9.81
C VAL A 159 3.97 2.43 -11.14
N THR A 160 3.36 1.31 -11.54
CA THR A 160 3.65 0.66 -12.83
C THR A 160 3.27 1.54 -14.02
N TYR A 161 2.13 2.23 -13.93
CA TYR A 161 1.65 3.16 -14.96
C TYR A 161 2.62 4.33 -15.15
N LEU A 162 3.04 4.99 -14.06
CA LEU A 162 4.01 6.07 -14.14
C LEU A 162 5.35 5.60 -14.70
N LEU A 163 5.79 4.40 -14.33
CA LEU A 163 7.04 3.80 -14.82
C LEU A 163 7.00 3.47 -16.32
N LYS A 164 5.87 2.97 -16.84
CA LYS A 164 5.77 2.52 -18.23
C LYS A 164 5.31 3.59 -19.21
N GLU A 165 4.37 4.42 -18.80
CA GLU A 165 3.69 5.36 -19.71
C GLU A 165 4.20 6.80 -19.52
N VAL A 166 4.67 7.15 -18.32
CA VAL A 166 5.10 8.53 -18.00
C VAL A 166 6.62 8.66 -17.92
N LEU A 167 7.38 7.62 -17.61
CA LEU A 167 8.85 7.72 -17.59
C LEU A 167 9.50 7.79 -19.00
N PRO A 168 9.10 7.00 -20.02
CA PRO A 168 9.85 6.88 -21.29
C PRO A 168 9.82 8.09 -22.25
N GLY A 169 9.57 9.30 -21.78
CA GLY A 169 9.50 10.51 -22.61
C GLY A 169 10.31 11.68 -22.06
N THR A 170 11.35 11.41 -21.27
CA THR A 170 12.30 12.45 -20.83
C THR A 170 13.47 12.48 -21.80
N ASN A 171 13.57 13.53 -22.60
CA ASN A 171 14.60 13.68 -23.65
C ASN A 171 16.00 13.97 -23.09
N LYS A 172 16.13 14.32 -21.80
CA LYS A 172 17.40 14.61 -21.13
C LYS A 172 17.69 13.58 -20.03
N PRO A 173 18.94 13.09 -19.90
CA PRO A 173 19.31 12.11 -18.88
C PRO A 173 19.18 12.65 -17.45
N SER A 174 19.43 13.94 -17.19
CA SER A 174 19.21 14.56 -15.88
C SER A 174 17.75 14.50 -15.44
N ASP A 175 16.84 14.76 -16.39
CA ASP A 175 15.41 14.84 -16.13
C ASP A 175 14.80 13.45 -15.97
N TYR A 176 15.39 12.45 -16.64
CA TYR A 176 15.09 11.03 -16.43
C TYR A 176 15.35 10.62 -14.97
N TRP A 177 16.54 10.91 -14.44
CA TRP A 177 16.91 10.54 -13.07
C TRP A 177 16.08 11.28 -12.02
N ALA A 178 15.83 12.57 -12.24
CA ALA A 178 14.97 13.36 -11.37
C ALA A 178 13.51 12.87 -11.38
N SER A 179 13.03 12.35 -12.53
CA SER A 179 11.70 11.74 -12.66
C SER A 179 11.65 10.36 -12.01
N PHE A 180 12.69 9.56 -12.19
CA PHE A 180 12.85 8.25 -11.57
C PHE A 180 12.85 8.31 -10.04
N SER A 181 13.54 9.31 -9.46
CA SER A 181 13.54 9.55 -8.00
C SER A 181 12.14 9.87 -7.47
N VAL A 182 11.35 10.67 -8.20
CA VAL A 182 9.95 10.98 -7.82
C VAL A 182 9.10 9.70 -7.77
N ILE A 183 9.23 8.80 -8.75
CA ILE A 183 8.47 7.55 -8.78
C ILE A 183 8.96 6.58 -7.68
N THR A 184 10.26 6.53 -7.40
CA THR A 184 10.82 5.71 -6.32
C THR A 184 10.31 6.17 -4.96
N LYS A 185 10.30 7.48 -4.69
CA LYS A 185 9.74 8.06 -3.47
C LYS A 185 8.25 7.72 -3.33
N LEU A 186 7.48 7.86 -4.41
CA LEU A 186 6.07 7.46 -4.43
C LEU A 186 5.89 5.99 -4.06
N SER A 187 6.68 5.09 -4.67
CA SER A 187 6.61 3.65 -4.38
C SER A 187 6.97 3.34 -2.92
N LEU A 188 7.97 4.03 -2.35
CA LEU A 188 8.35 3.85 -0.95
C LEU A 188 7.26 4.36 0.00
N THR A 189 6.68 5.53 -0.27
CA THR A 189 5.59 6.07 0.56
C THR A 189 4.36 5.17 0.53
N ASN A 190 3.97 4.68 -0.66
CA ASN A 190 2.87 3.72 -0.78
C ASN A 190 3.18 2.43 0.00
N ALA A 191 4.45 2.01 0.02
CA ALA A 191 4.87 0.85 0.79
C ALA A 191 4.78 1.05 2.30
N THR A 192 5.19 2.21 2.80
CA THR A 192 5.06 2.54 4.22
C THR A 192 3.61 2.52 4.67
N ILE A 193 2.69 3.04 3.85
CA ILE A 193 1.26 3.00 4.16
C ILE A 193 0.72 1.56 4.09
N ALA A 194 1.12 0.78 3.09
CA ALA A 194 0.71 -0.63 3.03
C ALA A 194 1.18 -1.42 4.26
N LEU A 195 2.39 -1.17 4.75
CA LEU A 195 2.93 -1.81 5.95
C LEU A 195 2.25 -1.34 7.24
N GLY A 196 1.79 -0.08 7.29
CA GLY A 196 1.01 0.41 8.42
C GLY A 196 -0.31 -0.35 8.63
N LEU A 197 -0.83 -1.04 7.60
CA LEU A 197 -1.96 -1.96 7.75
C LEU A 197 -1.67 -3.09 8.75
N LEU A 198 -0.42 -3.56 8.81
CA LEU A 198 -0.03 -4.67 9.66
C LEU A 198 -0.07 -4.30 11.15
N THR A 199 0.00 -3.01 11.50
CA THR A 199 -0.03 -2.58 12.91
C THR A 199 -1.41 -2.67 13.54
N VAL A 200 -2.47 -2.79 12.73
CA VAL A 200 -3.86 -2.90 13.20
C VAL A 200 -4.23 -4.37 13.49
N LEU A 201 -3.57 -5.33 12.82
CA LEU A 201 -3.88 -6.76 12.94
C LEU A 201 -3.87 -7.30 14.38
N PRO A 202 -2.92 -6.93 15.27
CA PRO A 202 -2.88 -7.47 16.63
C PRO A 202 -4.14 -7.20 17.46
N ILE A 203 -4.90 -6.15 17.13
CA ILE A 203 -6.11 -5.77 17.87
C ILE A 203 -7.16 -6.90 17.83
N PHE A 204 -7.17 -7.73 16.79
CA PHE A 204 -8.07 -8.89 16.71
C PHE A 204 -7.88 -9.89 17.86
N TRP A 205 -6.65 -10.04 18.36
CA TRP A 205 -6.29 -11.07 19.34
C TRP A 205 -6.00 -10.52 20.73
N PHE A 206 -6.28 -9.23 20.97
CA PHE A 206 -6.05 -8.64 22.28
C PHE A 206 -6.85 -9.40 23.37
N ASN A 207 -6.14 -10.05 24.31
CA ASN A 207 -6.72 -10.91 25.35
C ASN A 207 -7.57 -12.10 24.83
N VAL A 208 -7.28 -12.63 23.64
CA VAL A 208 -7.99 -13.78 23.06
C VAL A 208 -6.99 -14.79 22.50
N VAL A 209 -7.28 -16.09 22.69
CA VAL A 209 -6.46 -17.17 22.14
C VAL A 209 -6.51 -17.17 20.62
N VAL A 210 -5.33 -17.22 19.98
CA VAL A 210 -5.17 -17.22 18.53
C VAL A 210 -5.23 -18.64 17.98
N SER A 211 -6.09 -18.89 16.99
CA SER A 211 -6.11 -20.17 16.28
C SER A 211 -4.96 -20.27 15.28
N SER A 212 -4.43 -21.48 15.07
CA SER A 212 -3.39 -21.74 14.06
C SER A 212 -3.83 -21.32 12.65
N LEU A 213 -5.12 -21.43 12.32
CA LEU A 213 -5.66 -20.98 11.03
C LEU A 213 -5.57 -19.46 10.86
N GLU A 214 -5.78 -18.70 11.95
CA GLU A 214 -5.66 -17.25 11.94
C GLU A 214 -4.20 -16.83 11.75
N VAL A 215 -3.27 -17.51 12.41
CA VAL A 215 -1.83 -17.27 12.21
C VAL A 215 -1.46 -17.49 10.74
N VAL A 216 -1.89 -18.59 10.13
CA VAL A 216 -1.64 -18.88 8.71
C VAL A 216 -2.25 -17.82 7.80
N ALA A 217 -3.49 -17.40 8.06
CA ALA A 217 -4.16 -16.36 7.28
C ALA A 217 -3.40 -15.02 7.34
N VAL A 218 -2.92 -14.65 8.53
CA VAL A 218 -2.21 -13.40 8.79
C VAL A 218 -0.82 -13.40 8.16
N VAL A 219 -0.09 -14.50 8.30
CA VAL A 219 1.21 -14.66 7.63
C VAL A 219 1.04 -14.60 6.12
N SER A 220 0.01 -15.25 5.57
CA SER A 220 -0.30 -15.23 4.14
C SER A 220 -0.64 -13.82 3.66
N LEU A 221 -1.50 -13.10 4.39
CA LEU A 221 -1.87 -11.72 4.07
C LEU A 221 -0.65 -10.79 4.15
N SER A 222 0.17 -10.94 5.19
CA SER A 222 1.38 -10.15 5.38
C SER A 222 2.37 -10.35 4.23
N LEU A 223 2.60 -11.61 3.85
CA LEU A 223 3.44 -11.95 2.70
C LEU A 223 2.90 -11.35 1.41
N LEU A 224 1.58 -11.41 1.20
CA LEU A 224 0.92 -10.86 0.02
C LEU A 224 1.07 -9.33 -0.04
N ILE A 225 0.85 -8.62 1.07
CA ILE A 225 1.05 -7.16 1.18
C ILE A 225 2.49 -6.80 0.84
N VAL A 226 3.47 -7.48 1.44
CA VAL A 226 4.89 -7.25 1.17
C VAL A 226 5.21 -7.52 -0.30
N ALA A 227 4.80 -8.67 -0.84
CA ALA A 227 5.07 -9.04 -2.22
C ALA A 227 4.51 -8.00 -3.22
N TYR A 228 3.24 -7.61 -3.07
CA TYR A 228 2.59 -6.64 -3.96
C TYR A 228 3.21 -5.25 -3.87
N THR A 229 3.58 -4.84 -2.66
CA THR A 229 4.15 -3.53 -2.36
C THR A 229 5.58 -3.38 -2.87
N PHE A 230 6.39 -4.43 -2.72
CA PHE A 230 7.80 -4.39 -3.11
C PHE A 230 8.05 -4.82 -4.56
N THR A 231 7.09 -5.48 -5.23
CA THR A 231 7.17 -5.77 -6.68
C THR A 231 7.59 -4.56 -7.53
N PRO A 232 6.96 -3.37 -7.42
CA PRO A 232 7.40 -2.20 -8.19
C PRO A 232 8.85 -1.79 -7.84
N LEU A 233 9.25 -1.85 -6.57
CA LEU A 233 10.63 -1.56 -6.10
C LEU A 233 11.66 -2.51 -6.72
N LEU A 234 11.32 -3.81 -6.83
CA LEU A 234 12.19 -4.80 -7.47
C LEU A 234 12.34 -4.52 -8.97
N LYS A 235 11.25 -4.11 -9.64
CA LYS A 235 11.31 -3.68 -11.06
C LYS A 235 12.19 -2.43 -11.23
N PHE A 236 12.13 -1.47 -10.31
CA PHE A 236 13.03 -0.31 -10.31
C PHE A 236 14.50 -0.74 -10.20
N LYS A 237 14.83 -1.66 -9.29
CA LYS A 237 16.19 -2.18 -9.15
C LYS A 237 16.69 -2.88 -10.43
N ALA A 238 15.82 -3.63 -11.11
CA ALA A 238 16.16 -4.28 -12.37
C ALA A 238 16.45 -3.25 -13.49
N ILE A 239 15.62 -2.22 -13.63
CA ILE A 239 15.83 -1.14 -14.61
C ILE A 239 17.14 -0.40 -14.33
N LEU A 240 17.43 -0.09 -13.06
CA LEU A 240 18.69 0.52 -12.65
C LEU A 240 19.90 -0.34 -13.01
N LYS A 241 19.82 -1.65 -12.75
CA LYS A 241 20.89 -2.59 -13.09
C LYS A 241 21.12 -2.60 -14.60
N GLN A 242 20.06 -2.68 -15.39
CA GLN A 242 20.15 -2.69 -16.85
C GLN A 242 20.75 -1.40 -17.41
N GLN A 243 20.37 -0.23 -16.87
CA GLN A 243 20.96 1.05 -17.28
C GLN A 243 22.42 1.20 -16.85
N LYS A 244 22.78 0.74 -15.64
CA LYS A 244 24.18 0.72 -15.20
C LYS A 244 25.04 -0.16 -16.10
N THR A 245 24.53 -1.32 -16.52
CA THR A 245 25.23 -2.21 -17.46
C THR A 245 25.37 -1.57 -18.85
N ARG A 246 24.33 -0.87 -19.36
CA ARG A 246 24.41 -0.16 -20.64
C ARG A 246 25.44 0.97 -20.60
N ALA A 247 25.42 1.82 -19.57
CA ALA A 247 26.39 2.90 -19.42
C ALA A 247 27.83 2.39 -19.23
N LEU A 248 28.01 1.24 -18.56
CA LEU A 248 29.33 0.60 -18.41
C LEU A 248 29.84 0.06 -19.76
N ASN A 249 28.95 -0.56 -20.54
CA ASN A 249 29.28 -1.10 -21.87
C ASN A 249 29.56 0.01 -22.88
N GLU A 250 28.78 1.10 -22.87
CA GLU A 250 29.00 2.29 -23.70
C GLU A 250 30.33 2.96 -23.35
N GLY A 251 30.63 3.11 -22.05
CA GLY A 251 31.93 3.62 -21.60
C GLY A 251 33.12 2.72 -21.96
N HIS A 252 32.95 1.38 -21.99
CA HIS A 252 33.99 0.46 -22.48
C HIS A 252 34.19 0.55 -23.99
N SER A 253 33.12 0.76 -24.77
CA SER A 253 33.24 0.98 -26.22
C SER A 253 33.85 2.34 -26.58
N GLU A 254 33.57 3.40 -25.81
CA GLU A 254 34.22 4.71 -26.00
C GLU A 254 35.69 4.71 -25.56
N GLN A 255 36.01 3.99 -24.47
CA GLN A 255 37.40 3.84 -23.99
C GLN A 255 38.25 2.95 -24.91
N SER A 256 37.63 2.09 -25.72
CA SER A 256 38.29 1.37 -26.83
C SER A 256 38.59 2.26 -28.05
N ASN A 257 37.89 3.40 -28.20
CA ASN A 257 38.01 4.26 -29.39
C ASN A 257 38.69 5.61 -29.13
N HIS A 258 38.91 6.03 -27.88
CA HIS A 258 39.74 7.19 -27.59
C HIS A 258 40.51 7.01 -26.28
N ILE A 259 41.82 6.80 -26.41
CA ILE A 259 42.79 7.14 -25.36
C ILE A 259 42.91 8.66 -25.39
N ASP A 260 42.01 9.37 -24.70
CA ASP A 260 42.32 10.69 -24.19
C ASP A 260 42.00 10.75 -22.70
N LYS A 261 43.07 10.93 -21.94
CA LYS A 261 43.16 10.70 -20.52
C LYS A 261 43.06 12.06 -19.85
N ASN A 262 41.84 12.55 -19.57
CA ASN A 262 41.56 13.51 -18.49
C ASN A 262 40.09 14.00 -18.48
N ARG A 263 39.20 13.26 -17.80
CA ARG A 263 38.11 13.85 -17.00
C ARG A 263 37.41 12.78 -16.16
N PRO A 264 37.42 12.86 -14.82
CA PRO A 264 36.60 11.96 -14.02
C PRO A 264 35.12 12.34 -14.24
N SER A 265 34.36 11.39 -14.78
CA SER A 265 32.94 11.53 -15.08
C SER A 265 32.14 11.77 -13.80
N ARG A 266 31.64 13.01 -13.64
CA ARG A 266 30.71 13.44 -12.57
C ARG A 266 29.47 12.54 -12.44
N MET A 267 29.12 11.76 -13.47
CA MET A 267 28.02 10.80 -13.46
C MET A 267 28.18 9.66 -12.46
N ALA A 268 29.41 9.27 -12.11
CA ALA A 268 29.63 8.15 -11.19
C ALA A 268 29.37 8.48 -9.71
N ARG A 269 29.17 9.76 -9.36
CA ARG A 269 29.07 10.22 -7.97
C ARG A 269 27.63 10.43 -7.47
N ALA A 270 26.65 10.52 -8.37
CA ALA A 270 25.23 10.60 -8.00
C ALA A 270 24.59 9.32 -7.38
N PRO A 271 25.03 8.07 -7.67
CA PRO A 271 24.32 6.88 -7.19
C PRO A 271 24.60 6.57 -5.71
N SER A 272 25.65 7.13 -5.10
CA SER A 272 26.00 6.87 -3.69
C SER A 272 25.24 7.76 -2.70
N GLU A 273 24.72 8.91 -3.13
CA GLU A 273 24.06 9.86 -2.22
C GLU A 273 22.54 9.68 -2.12
N ALA A 274 21.91 8.98 -3.07
CA ALA A 274 20.46 8.78 -3.12
C ALA A 274 19.95 7.63 -2.22
N PHE A 275 20.85 6.80 -1.67
CA PHE A 275 20.49 5.70 -0.78
C PHE A 275 21.35 5.78 0.48
N LYS A 276 20.93 6.63 1.43
CA LYS A 276 21.57 6.70 2.75
C LYS A 276 21.45 5.32 3.40
N ASN A 277 22.53 4.79 3.98
CA ASN A 277 22.49 3.50 4.69
C ASN A 277 21.40 3.44 5.78
N SER A 278 20.98 4.60 6.30
CA SER A 278 19.83 4.76 7.19
C SER A 278 18.50 4.25 6.60
N ASP A 279 18.24 4.46 5.30
CA ASP A 279 16.99 4.04 4.67
C ASP A 279 16.97 2.53 4.40
N LYS A 280 18.12 1.93 4.11
CA LYS A 280 18.26 0.46 4.02
C LYS A 280 18.05 -0.19 5.40
N LEU A 281 18.63 0.40 6.45
CA LEU A 281 18.48 -0.08 7.82
C LEU A 281 17.02 0.05 8.28
N LYS A 282 16.35 1.18 8.02
CA LYS A 282 14.92 1.37 8.33
C LYS A 282 14.02 0.42 7.54
N THR A 283 14.33 0.14 6.28
CA THR A 283 13.56 -0.80 5.46
C THR A 283 13.75 -2.24 5.96
N ILE A 284 14.97 -2.64 6.33
CA ILE A 284 15.24 -3.97 6.89
C ILE A 284 14.62 -4.11 8.29
N VAL A 285 14.72 -3.07 9.12
CA VAL A 285 14.09 -3.04 10.45
C VAL A 285 12.56 -3.09 10.34
N ALA A 286 11.95 -2.38 9.39
CA ALA A 286 10.50 -2.42 9.21
C ALA A 286 10.00 -3.71 8.54
N VAL A 287 10.76 -4.30 7.60
CA VAL A 287 10.36 -5.50 6.85
C VAL A 287 10.63 -6.79 7.63
N VAL A 288 11.66 -6.82 8.48
CA VAL A 288 12.09 -8.02 9.19
C VAL A 288 11.85 -7.90 10.69
N LEU A 289 12.24 -6.78 11.30
CA LEU A 289 12.19 -6.66 12.77
C LEU A 289 10.77 -6.57 13.28
N ILE A 290 9.86 -5.86 12.60
CA ILE A 290 8.45 -5.76 13.05
C ILE A 290 7.76 -7.14 12.98
N PRO A 291 7.73 -7.87 11.85
CA PRO A 291 7.09 -9.19 11.82
C PRO A 291 7.75 -10.22 12.75
N VAL A 292 9.08 -10.20 12.87
CA VAL A 292 9.84 -11.15 13.70
C VAL A 292 9.75 -10.82 15.19
N SER A 293 9.78 -9.55 15.58
CA SER A 293 9.59 -9.14 16.98
C SER A 293 8.20 -9.50 17.47
N TRP A 294 7.19 -9.41 16.61
CA TRP A 294 5.82 -9.76 16.96
C TRP A 294 5.54 -11.26 16.91
N GLY A 295 6.19 -12.02 16.01
CA GLY A 295 6.19 -13.49 16.08
C GLY A 295 6.78 -14.02 17.39
N LEU A 296 7.81 -13.35 17.93
CA LEU A 296 8.39 -13.68 19.23
C LEU A 296 7.48 -13.29 20.40
N VAL A 297 6.83 -12.12 20.38
CA VAL A 297 5.86 -11.71 21.42
C VAL A 297 4.65 -12.65 21.45
N SER A 298 4.12 -13.02 20.28
CA SER A 298 3.02 -13.98 20.18
C SER A 298 3.42 -15.38 20.63
N MET A 299 4.68 -15.80 20.44
CA MET A 299 5.19 -17.06 20.98
C MET A 299 5.34 -17.04 22.51
N VAL A 300 5.75 -15.90 23.09
CA VAL A 300 5.91 -15.75 24.54
C VAL A 300 4.56 -15.75 25.26
N GLU A 301 3.51 -15.17 24.67
CA GLU A 301 2.13 -15.24 25.23
C GLU A 301 1.48 -16.62 25.09
N THR A 302 1.88 -17.44 24.11
CA THR A 302 1.39 -18.83 24.00
C THR A 302 2.10 -19.83 24.93
N LEU A 303 3.18 -19.42 25.58
CA LEU A 303 4.01 -20.27 26.46
C LEU A 303 3.79 -19.99 27.96
N ILE A 304 2.93 -19.02 28.29
CA ILE A 304 2.46 -18.68 29.63
C ILE A 304 0.99 -19.10 29.72
#